data_AF-A0A950YB10-F1
#
_entry.id   AF-A0A950YB10-F1
#
_cell.length_a   1.000
_cell.length_b   1.000
_cell.length_c   1.000
_cell.angle_alpha   90.00
_cell.angle_beta   90.00
_cell.angle_gamma   90.00
#
_symmetry.space_group_name_H-M   'P 1'
#
loop_
_entity.id
_entity.type
_entity.pdbx_description
1 polymer ?
#
loop_
_entity_poly.entity_id
_entity_poly.type
_entity_poly.pdbx_seq_one_letter_code
_entity_poly.pdbx_strand_id
1 'polypeptide(L)'
;MSRIHAALHGNKISGWKISTPAPVYLSEWPLAIVMTTVPGRKLNLCLEAAHDVTPEVLESAPRAVVAAMRQYWWINSHIHGDLDFNNILCDISARRLSLVDPGVPEEQPFPGNITTHWYPASHDLAYMLYCTGVTVKENVGRPKALLRKQVFAENALRSFIETIREQGEKRRLLDEVQACTQHHLDGLASSWSLRGLWRALVKKIARRRIGLVLAKLRNEMDRAGGLA
;
A
#
# COMPACT_ATOMS: atom_id res chain seq x y z
N MET A 1 -8.61 -14.34 -3.30
CA MET A 1 -9.14 -13.83 -4.59
C MET A 1 -10.67 -13.76 -4.69
N SER A 2 -11.43 -14.84 -4.51
CA SER A 2 -12.91 -14.74 -4.56
C SER A 2 -13.52 -13.73 -3.58
N ARG A 3 -12.96 -13.64 -2.37
CA ARG A 3 -13.40 -12.70 -1.31
C ARG A 3 -13.14 -11.23 -1.65
N ILE A 4 -11.93 -10.90 -2.17
CA ILE A 4 -11.62 -9.53 -2.60
C ILE A 4 -12.50 -9.14 -3.80
N HIS A 5 -12.84 -10.10 -4.65
CA HIS A 5 -13.74 -9.87 -5.77
C HIS A 5 -15.15 -9.51 -5.30
N ALA A 6 -15.74 -10.33 -4.45
CA ALA A 6 -17.06 -10.09 -3.88
C ALA A 6 -17.14 -8.75 -3.12
N ALA A 7 -16.07 -8.36 -2.42
CA ALA A 7 -16.06 -7.12 -1.64
C ALA A 7 -15.90 -5.86 -2.51
N LEU A 8 -15.07 -5.91 -3.56
CA LEU A 8 -14.57 -4.69 -4.20
C LEU A 8 -15.03 -4.47 -5.65
N HIS A 9 -15.32 -5.54 -6.38
CA HIS A 9 -15.53 -5.46 -7.83
C HIS A 9 -16.79 -4.65 -8.18
N GLY A 10 -16.68 -3.77 -9.16
CA GLY A 10 -17.82 -3.02 -9.71
C GLY A 10 -18.15 -1.72 -8.96
N ASN A 11 -17.56 -1.51 -7.79
CA ASN A 11 -17.77 -0.30 -6.99
C ASN A 11 -17.22 0.96 -7.69
N LYS A 12 -17.91 2.09 -7.53
CA LYS A 12 -17.41 3.41 -7.95
C LYS A 12 -17.13 4.27 -6.72
N ILE A 13 -15.88 4.66 -6.53
CA ILE A 13 -15.39 5.34 -5.33
C ILE A 13 -14.54 6.54 -5.74
N SER A 14 -14.87 7.75 -5.26
CA SER A 14 -14.14 8.98 -5.59
C SER A 14 -13.94 9.20 -7.10
N GLY A 15 -14.93 8.81 -7.91
CA GLY A 15 -14.86 8.87 -9.37
C GLY A 15 -14.14 7.70 -10.06
N TRP A 16 -13.50 6.81 -9.30
CA TRP A 16 -12.78 5.64 -9.81
C TRP A 16 -13.65 4.39 -9.81
N LYS A 17 -13.65 3.64 -10.92
CA LYS A 17 -14.25 2.30 -10.95
C LYS A 17 -13.23 1.27 -10.45
N ILE A 18 -13.62 0.48 -9.45
CA ILE A 18 -12.79 -0.55 -8.85
C ILE A 18 -13.07 -1.89 -9.54
N SER A 19 -11.98 -2.59 -9.86
CA SER A 19 -12.01 -3.92 -10.47
C SER A 19 -11.07 -4.85 -9.72
N THR A 20 -11.39 -6.13 -9.76
CA THR A 20 -10.59 -7.21 -9.18
C THR A 20 -10.84 -8.46 -10.02
N PRO A 21 -9.82 -9.30 -10.23
CA PRO A 21 -9.98 -10.50 -11.04
C PRO A 21 -10.86 -11.52 -10.30
N ALA A 22 -11.81 -12.12 -11.01
CA ALA A 22 -12.57 -13.27 -10.53
C ALA A 22 -11.88 -14.57 -10.96
N PRO A 23 -11.76 -15.57 -10.07
CA PRO A 23 -11.34 -16.90 -10.50
C PRO A 23 -12.43 -17.50 -11.41
N VAL A 24 -12.00 -18.02 -12.57
CA VAL A 24 -12.86 -18.67 -13.57
C VAL A 24 -12.67 -20.18 -13.52
N TYR A 25 -11.44 -20.64 -13.33
CA TYR A 25 -11.11 -22.06 -13.29
C TYR A 25 -9.91 -22.31 -12.38
N LEU A 26 -9.95 -23.42 -11.65
CA LEU A 26 -8.83 -23.95 -10.88
C LEU A 26 -8.42 -25.29 -11.50
N SER A 27 -7.20 -25.35 -12.02
CA SER A 27 -6.54 -26.59 -12.39
C SER A 27 -5.84 -27.15 -11.16
N GLU A 28 -6.08 -28.41 -10.83
CA GLU A 28 -5.35 -29.10 -9.76
C GLU A 28 -3.98 -29.60 -10.23
N TRP A 29 -3.80 -29.84 -11.55
CA TRP A 29 -2.53 -30.32 -12.09
C TRP A 29 -2.29 -29.91 -13.57
N PRO A 30 -1.30 -29.04 -13.85
CA PRO A 30 -0.50 -28.29 -12.88
C PRO A 30 -1.40 -27.33 -12.09
N LEU A 31 -1.02 -27.03 -10.84
CA LEU A 31 -1.76 -26.08 -10.01
C LEU A 31 -1.77 -24.71 -10.69
N ALA A 32 -2.95 -24.28 -11.16
CA ALA A 32 -3.11 -23.01 -11.84
C ALA A 32 -4.50 -22.43 -11.60
N ILE A 33 -4.58 -21.11 -11.48
CA ILE A 33 -5.85 -20.38 -11.39
C ILE A 33 -5.98 -19.52 -12.64
N VAL A 34 -7.01 -19.79 -13.44
CA VAL A 34 -7.41 -18.92 -14.54
C VAL A 34 -8.36 -17.87 -13.98
N MET A 35 -8.13 -16.61 -14.31
CA MET A 35 -8.91 -15.49 -13.79
C MET A 35 -9.38 -14.57 -14.92
N THR A 36 -10.42 -13.79 -14.64
CA THR A 36 -10.86 -12.73 -15.55
C THR A 36 -9.77 -11.67 -15.71
N THR A 37 -9.64 -11.11 -16.91
CA THR A 37 -8.79 -9.95 -17.12
C THR A 37 -9.37 -8.73 -16.42
N VAL A 38 -8.47 -7.86 -15.94
CA VAL A 38 -8.83 -6.58 -15.33
C VAL A 38 -8.11 -5.43 -16.04
N PRO A 39 -8.70 -4.23 -16.10
CA PRO A 39 -8.11 -3.11 -16.83
C PRO A 39 -6.93 -2.47 -16.10
N GLY A 40 -6.13 -1.73 -16.86
CA GLY A 40 -5.05 -0.88 -16.36
C GLY A 40 -3.66 -1.45 -16.55
N ARG A 41 -2.67 -0.60 -16.26
CA ARG A 41 -1.23 -0.95 -16.19
C ARG A 41 -0.76 -0.80 -14.75
N LYS A 42 0.36 -1.43 -14.38
CA LYS A 42 0.92 -1.30 -13.02
C LYS A 42 1.02 0.17 -12.60
N LEU A 43 0.50 0.50 -11.42
CA LEU A 43 0.53 1.85 -10.87
C LEU A 43 1.97 2.36 -10.79
N ASN A 44 2.93 1.47 -10.49
CA ASN A 44 4.36 1.75 -10.53
C ASN A 44 4.78 2.42 -11.86
N LEU A 45 4.33 1.87 -13.00
CA LEU A 45 4.61 2.41 -14.34
C LEU A 45 3.85 3.71 -14.61
N CYS A 46 2.59 3.83 -14.14
CA CYS A 46 1.84 5.09 -14.22
C CYS A 46 2.57 6.23 -13.51
N LEU A 47 3.03 6.00 -12.28
CA LEU A 47 3.73 7.00 -11.47
C LEU A 47 5.09 7.38 -12.07
N GLU A 48 5.69 6.51 -12.87
CA GLU A 48 6.93 6.80 -13.61
C GLU A 48 6.70 7.65 -14.87
N ALA A 49 5.64 7.36 -15.64
CA ALA A 49 5.40 7.91 -16.98
C ALA A 49 5.07 9.43 -17.05
N ALA A 50 4.90 10.11 -15.90
CA ALA A 50 4.79 11.57 -15.74
C ALA A 50 3.62 12.32 -16.40
N HIS A 51 3.28 12.04 -17.65
CA HIS A 51 2.36 12.85 -18.47
C HIS A 51 0.92 12.80 -17.97
N ASP A 52 0.49 11.66 -17.43
CA ASP A 52 -0.91 11.45 -17.04
C ASP A 52 -1.15 11.67 -15.53
N VAL A 53 -0.10 11.82 -14.74
CA VAL A 53 -0.20 11.86 -13.27
C VAL A 53 -0.31 13.30 -12.79
N THR A 54 -1.56 13.78 -12.69
CA THR A 54 -1.89 15.09 -12.15
C THR A 54 -1.96 15.08 -10.62
N PRO A 55 -1.91 16.25 -9.95
CA PRO A 55 -2.16 16.34 -8.51
C PRO A 55 -3.51 15.72 -8.09
N GLU A 56 -4.55 15.91 -8.90
CA GLU A 56 -5.88 15.33 -8.66
C GLU A 56 -5.85 13.80 -8.68
N VAL A 57 -5.06 13.18 -9.56
CA VAL A 57 -4.86 11.73 -9.59
C VAL A 57 -4.12 11.27 -8.33
N LEU A 58 -3.07 11.99 -7.93
CA LEU A 58 -2.32 11.69 -6.72
C LEU A 58 -3.14 11.86 -5.42
N GLU A 59 -4.23 12.61 -5.45
CA GLU A 59 -5.15 12.73 -4.33
C GLU A 59 -6.29 11.70 -4.40
N SER A 60 -7.01 11.65 -5.52
CA SER A 60 -8.25 10.87 -5.65
C SER A 60 -8.01 9.37 -5.77
N ALA A 61 -6.94 8.93 -6.44
CA ALA A 61 -6.64 7.51 -6.62
C ALA A 61 -6.30 6.79 -5.30
N PRO A 62 -5.37 7.27 -4.45
CA PRO A 62 -5.10 6.62 -3.17
C PRO A 62 -6.33 6.64 -2.25
N ARG A 63 -7.13 7.73 -2.27
CA ARG A 63 -8.41 7.78 -1.55
C ARG A 63 -9.37 6.67 -2.00
N ALA A 64 -9.46 6.43 -3.32
CA ALA A 64 -10.29 5.36 -3.87
C ALA A 64 -9.77 3.96 -3.49
N VAL A 65 -8.45 3.74 -3.55
CA VAL A 65 -7.82 2.48 -3.10
C VAL A 65 -8.15 2.20 -1.64
N VAL A 66 -7.94 3.18 -0.77
CA VAL A 66 -8.18 3.04 0.68
C VAL A 66 -9.65 2.81 0.98
N ALA A 67 -10.56 3.57 0.35
CA ALA A 67 -11.98 3.39 0.58
C ALA A 67 -12.50 2.05 0.04
N ALA A 68 -11.92 1.52 -1.06
CA ALA A 68 -12.17 0.15 -1.49
C ALA A 68 -11.65 -0.85 -0.46
N MET A 69 -10.35 -0.79 -0.16
CA MET A 69 -9.69 -1.71 0.75
C MET A 69 -10.28 -1.70 2.16
N ARG A 70 -10.82 -0.57 2.63
CA ARG A 70 -11.53 -0.49 3.92
C ARG A 70 -12.71 -1.45 4.01
N GLN A 71 -13.44 -1.68 2.91
CA GLN A 71 -14.51 -2.68 2.88
C GLN A 71 -13.93 -4.08 3.10
N TYR A 72 -12.79 -4.37 2.47
CA TYR A 72 -12.10 -5.65 2.60
C TYR A 72 -11.49 -5.86 4.00
N TRP A 73 -10.86 -4.83 4.57
CA TRP A 73 -10.29 -4.83 5.91
C TRP A 73 -11.35 -4.98 6.99
N TRP A 74 -12.47 -4.25 6.89
CA TRP A 74 -13.49 -4.18 7.94
C TRP A 74 -14.42 -5.39 7.95
N ILE A 75 -14.92 -5.81 6.79
CA ILE A 75 -16.01 -6.80 6.73
C ILE A 75 -15.56 -8.18 7.22
N ASN A 76 -14.27 -8.51 7.04
CA ASN A 76 -13.80 -9.87 7.30
C ASN A 76 -12.43 -9.95 7.99
N SER A 77 -11.90 -8.83 8.50
CA SER A 77 -10.56 -8.75 9.08
C SER A 77 -9.47 -9.32 8.15
N HIS A 78 -9.64 -9.19 6.83
CA HIS A 78 -8.68 -9.70 5.84
C HIS A 78 -7.60 -8.67 5.55
N ILE A 79 -6.39 -9.17 5.30
CA ILE A 79 -5.22 -8.40 4.87
C ILE A 79 -5.01 -8.68 3.37
N HIS A 80 -4.60 -7.70 2.57
CA HIS A 80 -4.17 -7.94 1.19
C HIS A 80 -2.84 -8.70 1.17
N GLY A 81 -1.88 -8.28 2.00
CA GLY A 81 -0.62 -8.96 2.26
C GLY A 81 0.52 -8.49 1.35
N ASP A 82 0.19 -8.11 0.13
CA ASP A 82 1.13 -7.60 -0.87
C ASP A 82 0.59 -6.31 -1.54
N LEU A 83 0.02 -5.40 -0.76
CA LEU A 83 -0.55 -4.15 -1.30
C LEU A 83 0.56 -3.15 -1.66
N ASP A 84 1.12 -3.26 -2.86
CA ASP A 84 2.16 -2.38 -3.37
C ASP A 84 1.75 -1.69 -4.70
N PHE A 85 2.67 -0.92 -5.30
CA PHE A 85 2.41 -0.22 -6.56
C PHE A 85 2.37 -1.14 -7.80
N ASN A 86 2.79 -2.40 -7.69
CA ASN A 86 2.74 -3.38 -8.77
C ASN A 86 1.43 -4.17 -8.77
N ASN A 87 0.84 -4.35 -7.60
CA ASN A 87 -0.43 -5.06 -7.38
C ASN A 87 -1.65 -4.14 -7.39
N ILE A 88 -1.42 -2.85 -7.63
CA ILE A 88 -2.45 -1.89 -8.03
C ILE A 88 -2.26 -1.61 -9.53
N LEU A 89 -3.27 -1.93 -10.34
CA LEU A 89 -3.32 -1.50 -11.73
C LEU A 89 -4.15 -0.23 -11.85
N CYS A 90 -3.76 0.65 -12.76
CA CYS A 90 -4.37 1.95 -12.94
C CYS A 90 -4.53 2.26 -14.43
N ASP A 91 -5.74 2.67 -14.80
CA ASP A 91 -6.05 3.35 -16.06
C ASP A 91 -6.53 4.75 -15.69
N ILE A 92 -5.63 5.72 -15.80
CA ILE A 92 -5.89 7.11 -15.37
C ILE A 92 -6.97 7.75 -16.24
N SER A 93 -6.85 7.56 -17.56
CA SER A 93 -7.75 8.16 -18.55
C SER A 93 -9.19 7.66 -18.37
N ALA A 94 -9.36 6.35 -18.13
CA ALA A 94 -10.67 5.76 -17.90
C ALA A 94 -11.13 5.81 -16.42
N ARG A 95 -10.31 6.38 -15.51
CA ARG A 95 -10.53 6.37 -14.05
C ARG A 95 -10.85 4.97 -13.52
N ARG A 96 -10.00 3.99 -13.82
CA ARG A 96 -10.13 2.61 -13.31
C ARG A 96 -8.95 2.21 -12.46
N LEU A 97 -9.24 1.56 -11.34
CA LEU A 97 -8.26 0.92 -10.48
C LEU A 97 -8.57 -0.56 -10.40
N SER A 98 -7.54 -1.39 -10.50
CA SER A 98 -7.67 -2.82 -10.27
C SER A 98 -6.74 -3.26 -9.15
N LEU A 99 -7.24 -4.10 -8.25
CA LEU A 99 -6.44 -4.69 -7.17
C LEU A 99 -6.23 -6.18 -7.51
N VAL A 100 -4.97 -6.59 -7.58
CA VAL A 100 -4.56 -7.93 -8.02
C VAL A 100 -3.63 -8.56 -7.00
N ASP A 101 -3.44 -9.87 -7.12
CA ASP A 101 -2.47 -10.64 -6.35
C ASP A 101 -2.50 -10.40 -4.81
N PRO A 102 -3.67 -10.50 -4.14
CA PRO A 102 -3.70 -10.57 -2.69
C PRO A 102 -3.08 -11.90 -2.25
N GLY A 103 -2.07 -11.78 -1.39
CA GLY A 103 -1.32 -12.87 -0.79
C GLY A 103 -0.29 -12.28 0.15
N VAL A 104 0.04 -12.99 1.22
CA VAL A 104 1.21 -12.63 2.03
C VAL A 104 2.41 -13.32 1.38
N PRO A 105 3.47 -12.61 0.98
CA PRO A 105 4.65 -13.25 0.43
C PRO A 105 5.23 -14.26 1.44
N GLU A 106 5.54 -15.49 0.99
CA GLU A 106 6.05 -16.58 1.84
C GLU A 106 7.30 -16.19 2.65
N GLU A 107 8.07 -15.20 2.17
CA GLU A 107 9.30 -14.71 2.78
C GLU A 107 9.12 -13.69 3.90
N GLN A 108 7.89 -13.25 4.21
CA GLN A 108 7.66 -12.30 5.29
C GLN A 108 7.41 -13.05 6.60
N PRO A 109 8.33 -12.97 7.59
CA PRO A 109 8.22 -13.66 8.86
C PRO A 109 7.25 -12.87 9.74
N PHE A 110 6.00 -12.96 9.37
CA PHE A 110 4.91 -12.54 10.20
C PHE A 110 4.48 -13.80 10.94
N PRO A 111 4.85 -13.96 12.23
CA PRO A 111 4.50 -15.16 12.99
C PRO A 111 2.98 -15.35 12.89
N GLY A 112 2.55 -16.58 12.63
CA GLY A 112 1.20 -16.97 12.17
C GLY A 112 0.03 -16.71 13.13
N ASN A 113 -0.03 -15.52 13.75
CA ASN A 113 -1.10 -15.10 14.65
C ASN A 113 -1.37 -13.58 14.60
N ILE A 114 -1.04 -12.92 13.49
CA ILE A 114 -1.10 -11.46 13.36
C ILE A 114 -2.50 -10.87 13.37
N THR A 115 -3.51 -11.67 13.04
CA THR A 115 -4.91 -11.24 13.14
C THR A 115 -5.32 -10.84 14.56
N THR A 116 -4.46 -11.04 15.57
CA THR A 116 -4.75 -10.67 16.96
C THR A 116 -4.09 -9.36 17.44
N HIS A 117 -3.04 -8.83 16.79
CA HIS A 117 -2.26 -7.71 17.38
C HIS A 117 -2.36 -6.36 16.66
N TRP A 118 -2.43 -6.33 15.33
CA TRP A 118 -2.49 -5.07 14.57
C TRP A 118 -3.65 -5.06 13.59
N TYR A 119 -4.20 -3.87 13.35
CA TYR A 119 -5.31 -3.70 12.43
C TYR A 119 -4.91 -4.06 10.99
N PRO A 120 -5.76 -4.74 10.18
CA PRO A 120 -5.40 -5.15 8.81
C PRO A 120 -4.88 -4.03 7.91
N ALA A 121 -5.45 -2.81 8.02
CA ALA A 121 -4.95 -1.68 7.25
C ALA A 121 -3.54 -1.24 7.68
N SER A 122 -3.18 -1.42 8.96
CA SER A 122 -1.84 -1.13 9.46
C SER A 122 -0.79 -1.92 8.69
N HIS A 123 -1.08 -3.19 8.39
CA HIS A 123 -0.20 -4.06 7.58
C HIS A 123 -0.05 -3.57 6.15
N ASP A 124 -1.16 -3.46 5.44
CA ASP A 124 -1.12 -3.13 4.01
C ASP A 124 -0.54 -1.73 3.76
N LEU A 125 -0.86 -0.75 4.62
CA LEU A 125 -0.32 0.61 4.51
C LEU A 125 1.16 0.68 4.93
N ALA A 126 1.58 -0.07 5.94
CA ALA A 126 3.00 -0.18 6.31
C ALA A 126 3.82 -0.83 5.18
N TYR A 127 3.27 -1.86 4.54
CA TYR A 127 3.93 -2.51 3.43
C TYR A 127 4.11 -1.58 2.22
N MET A 128 3.08 -0.80 1.86
CA MET A 128 3.19 0.22 0.82
C MET A 128 4.27 1.28 1.12
N LEU A 129 4.36 1.74 2.38
CA LEU A 129 5.40 2.66 2.84
C LEU A 129 6.80 2.02 2.78
N TYR A 130 6.91 0.76 3.21
CA TYR A 130 8.13 -0.04 3.10
C TYR A 130 8.59 -0.12 1.64
N CYS A 131 7.72 -0.51 0.70
CA CYS A 131 8.02 -0.60 -0.73
C CYS A 131 8.54 0.72 -1.31
N THR A 132 7.98 1.85 -0.86
CA THR A 132 8.47 3.19 -1.21
C THR A 132 9.87 3.48 -0.65
N GLY A 133 10.16 2.98 0.56
CA GLY A 133 11.42 3.15 1.25
C GLY A 133 12.57 2.33 0.65
N VAL A 134 12.29 1.10 0.19
CA VAL A 134 13.33 0.14 -0.23
C VAL A 134 13.65 0.15 -1.72
N THR A 135 12.76 0.67 -2.58
CA THR A 135 12.99 0.78 -4.03
C THR A 135 13.95 1.92 -4.42
N VAL A 136 14.91 2.27 -3.54
CA VAL A 136 15.91 3.32 -3.79
C VAL A 136 16.70 3.03 -5.07
N LYS A 137 17.13 1.77 -5.27
CA LYS A 137 17.94 1.36 -6.42
C LYS A 137 17.20 1.53 -7.75
N GLU A 138 15.94 1.09 -7.79
CA GLU A 138 15.10 1.11 -8.99
C GLU A 138 14.74 2.54 -9.42
N ASN A 139 14.73 3.47 -8.47
CA ASN A 139 14.44 4.88 -8.72
C ASN A 139 15.71 5.75 -8.82
N VAL A 140 16.91 5.17 -8.87
CA VAL A 140 18.15 5.93 -9.16
C VAL A 140 18.01 6.57 -10.55
N GLY A 141 18.18 7.89 -10.62
CA GLY A 141 17.94 8.67 -11.84
C GLY A 141 16.46 9.03 -12.11
N ARG A 142 15.52 8.64 -11.24
CA ARG A 142 14.07 8.94 -11.38
C ARG A 142 13.48 9.61 -10.12
N PRO A 143 14.00 10.77 -9.66
CA PRO A 143 13.57 11.40 -8.41
C PRO A 143 12.10 11.83 -8.42
N LYS A 144 11.56 12.25 -9.57
CA LYS A 144 10.14 12.63 -9.69
C LYS A 144 9.20 11.43 -9.52
N ALA A 145 9.58 10.25 -10.03
CA ALA A 145 8.77 9.04 -9.86
C ALA A 145 8.74 8.60 -8.39
N LEU A 146 9.89 8.63 -7.72
CA LEU A 146 9.99 8.37 -6.30
C LEU A 146 9.12 9.34 -5.47
N LEU A 147 9.17 10.64 -5.79
CA LEU A 147 8.32 11.63 -5.12
C LEU A 147 6.83 11.32 -5.29
N ARG A 148 6.39 10.95 -6.50
CA ARG A 148 4.98 10.59 -6.74
C ARG A 148 4.56 9.34 -5.96
N LYS A 149 5.43 8.32 -5.87
CA LYS A 149 5.20 7.13 -5.04
C LYS A 149 5.06 7.49 -3.56
N GLN A 150 5.92 8.39 -3.06
CA GLN A 150 5.84 8.91 -1.70
C GLN A 150 4.53 9.68 -1.45
N VAL A 151 4.17 10.60 -2.35
CA VAL A 151 2.92 11.36 -2.24
C VAL A 151 1.71 10.42 -2.29
N PHE A 152 1.73 9.41 -3.15
CA PHE A 152 0.65 8.42 -3.22
C PHE A 152 0.50 7.63 -1.92
N ALA A 153 1.60 7.11 -1.37
CA ALA A 153 1.58 6.35 -0.12
C ALA A 153 1.19 7.23 1.09
N GLU A 154 1.69 8.47 1.13
CA GLU A 154 1.28 9.46 2.14
C GLU A 154 -0.22 9.75 2.05
N ASN A 155 -0.75 10.01 0.85
CA ASN A 155 -2.16 10.29 0.66
C ASN A 155 -3.04 9.07 0.95
N ALA A 156 -2.55 7.85 0.73
CA ALA A 156 -3.25 6.63 1.12
C ALA A 156 -3.35 6.52 2.65
N LEU A 157 -2.23 6.69 3.36
CA LEU A 157 -2.23 6.67 4.82
C LEU A 157 -3.09 7.81 5.40
N ARG A 158 -2.96 9.04 4.87
CA ARG A 158 -3.79 10.18 5.26
C ARG A 158 -5.28 9.89 5.05
N SER A 159 -5.65 9.38 3.87
CA SER A 159 -7.05 9.06 3.56
C SER A 159 -7.62 8.03 4.54
N PHE A 160 -6.81 7.07 5.01
CA PHE A 160 -7.27 6.10 6.00
C PHE A 160 -7.44 6.72 7.39
N ILE A 161 -6.46 7.53 7.84
CA ILE A 161 -6.50 8.26 9.11
C ILE A 161 -7.72 9.18 9.19
N GLU A 162 -8.07 9.86 8.09
CA GLU A 162 -9.24 10.73 8.00
C GLU A 162 -10.57 9.98 8.24
N THR A 163 -10.60 8.65 8.05
CA THR A 163 -11.79 7.85 8.35
C THR A 163 -12.00 7.57 9.84
N ILE A 164 -10.95 7.75 10.65
CA ILE A 164 -10.97 7.52 12.09
C ILE A 164 -11.43 8.81 12.78
N ARG A 165 -12.37 8.71 13.72
CA ARG A 165 -12.89 9.88 14.44
C ARG A 165 -12.00 10.24 15.62
N GLU A 166 -11.64 9.25 16.42
CA GLU A 166 -10.95 9.48 17.69
C GLU A 166 -9.46 9.75 17.49
N GLN A 167 -8.94 10.82 18.10
CA GLN A 167 -7.53 11.19 18.00
C GLN A 167 -6.60 10.12 18.60
N GLY A 168 -7.02 9.47 19.69
CA GLY A 168 -6.28 8.36 20.30
C GLY A 168 -6.11 7.18 19.34
N GLU A 169 -7.18 6.81 18.63
CA GLU A 169 -7.14 5.75 17.62
C GLU A 169 -6.24 6.11 16.42
N LYS A 170 -6.28 7.38 15.96
CA LYS A 170 -5.37 7.83 14.89
C LYS A 170 -3.90 7.72 15.29
N ARG A 171 -3.56 8.09 16.53
CA ARG A 171 -2.19 7.97 17.06
C ARG A 171 -1.77 6.51 17.16
N ARG A 172 -2.64 5.66 17.72
CA ARG A 172 -2.41 4.22 17.82
C ARG A 172 -2.18 3.58 16.44
N LEU A 173 -2.98 3.93 15.43
CA LEU A 173 -2.80 3.47 14.06
C LEU A 173 -1.41 3.84 13.52
N LEU A 174 -0.98 5.09 13.70
CA LEU A 174 0.34 5.54 13.25
C LEU A 174 1.48 4.79 13.96
N ASP A 175 1.32 4.46 15.24
CA ASP A 175 2.27 3.65 15.99
C ASP A 175 2.30 2.21 15.48
N GLU A 176 1.15 1.60 15.16
CA GLU A 176 1.05 0.28 14.54
C GLU A 176 1.70 0.25 13.16
N VAL A 177 1.41 1.24 12.30
CA VAL A 177 2.05 1.37 10.98
C VAL A 177 3.56 1.54 11.10
N GLN A 178 4.02 2.32 12.09
CA GLN A 178 5.45 2.49 12.37
C GLN A 178 6.10 1.15 12.77
N ALA A 179 5.49 0.43 13.72
CA ALA A 179 5.99 -0.84 14.20
C ALA A 179 6.02 -1.90 13.08
N CYS A 180 4.97 -1.98 12.28
CA CYS A 180 4.88 -2.89 11.14
C CYS A 180 5.93 -2.57 10.07
N THR A 181 6.12 -1.29 9.74
CA THR A 181 7.14 -0.88 8.76
C THR A 181 8.55 -1.20 9.26
N GLN A 182 8.80 -0.99 10.55
CA GLN A 182 10.08 -1.32 11.17
C GLN A 182 10.35 -2.83 11.12
N HIS A 183 9.33 -3.66 11.36
CA HIS A 183 9.43 -5.12 11.23
C HIS A 183 9.87 -5.55 9.83
N HIS A 184 9.25 -4.99 8.78
CA HIS A 184 9.68 -5.25 7.39
C HIS A 184 11.12 -4.84 7.12
N LEU A 185 11.55 -3.68 7.65
CA LEU A 185 12.93 -3.20 7.52
C LEU A 185 13.92 -4.07 8.29
N ASP A 186 13.51 -4.71 9.38
CA ASP A 186 14.33 -5.63 10.15
C ASP A 186 14.54 -6.96 9.45
N GLY A 187 13.59 -7.40 8.62
CA GLY A 187 13.75 -8.53 7.70
C GLY A 187 14.82 -8.34 6.60
N LEU A 188 15.26 -7.11 6.32
CA LEU A 188 16.38 -6.84 5.40
C LEU A 188 17.71 -7.28 6.06
N ALA A 189 18.07 -8.55 5.88
CA ALA A 189 19.27 -9.15 6.47
C ALA A 189 20.55 -8.36 6.11
N SER A 190 21.30 -7.98 7.15
CA SER A 190 22.63 -7.39 7.04
C SER A 190 23.66 -8.50 6.87
N SER A 191 24.26 -8.60 5.69
CA SER A 191 25.50 -9.37 5.51
C SER A 191 26.69 -8.40 5.35
N TRP A 192 27.89 -8.86 5.66
CA TRP A 192 29.13 -8.08 5.41
C TRP A 192 29.53 -8.08 3.93
N SER A 193 28.67 -8.58 3.04
CA SER A 193 28.85 -8.48 1.59
C SER A 193 28.51 -7.07 1.09
N LEU A 194 28.99 -6.70 -0.11
CA LEU A 194 28.59 -5.46 -0.79
C LEU A 194 27.07 -5.31 -0.90
N ARG A 195 26.36 -6.43 -1.13
CA ARG A 195 24.88 -6.45 -1.15
C ARG A 195 24.30 -6.15 0.22
N GLY A 196 24.90 -6.65 1.29
CA GLY A 196 24.46 -6.39 2.66
C GLY A 196 24.78 -4.96 3.15
N LEU A 197 25.93 -4.39 2.76
CA LEU A 197 26.23 -2.96 2.97
C LEU A 197 25.23 -2.07 2.24
N TRP A 198 24.90 -2.40 0.99
CA TRP A 198 23.85 -1.70 0.25
C TRP A 198 22.48 -1.81 0.94
N ARG A 199 22.09 -3.01 1.40
CA ARG A 199 20.85 -3.21 2.17
C ARG A 199 20.84 -2.39 3.46
N ALA A 200 21.95 -2.30 4.18
CA ALA A 200 22.05 -1.48 5.39
C ALA A 200 21.87 0.02 5.09
N LEU A 201 22.44 0.50 3.98
CA LEU A 201 22.23 1.87 3.51
C LEU A 201 20.76 2.12 3.13
N VAL A 202 20.17 1.23 2.33
CA VAL A 202 18.75 1.30 1.95
C VAL A 202 17.87 1.31 3.18
N LYS A 203 18.12 0.44 4.16
CA LYS A 203 17.41 0.38 5.44
C LYS A 203 17.48 1.70 6.19
N LYS A 204 18.65 2.33 6.28
CA LYS A 204 18.81 3.65 6.93
C LYS A 204 18.04 4.76 6.21
N ILE A 205 18.10 4.78 4.88
CA ILE A 205 17.37 5.75 4.05
C ILE A 205 15.86 5.55 4.20
N ALA A 206 15.40 4.30 4.12
CA ALA A 206 14.00 3.93 4.26
C ALA A 206 13.45 4.34 5.64
N ARG A 207 14.14 3.99 6.74
CA ARG A 207 13.78 4.40 8.10
C ARG A 207 13.60 5.91 8.21
N ARG A 208 14.56 6.69 7.70
CA ARG A 208 14.49 8.16 7.76
C ARG A 208 13.29 8.70 6.98
N ARG A 209 13.07 8.22 5.74
CA ARG A 209 11.99 8.70 4.88
C ARG A 209 10.62 8.37 5.44
N ILE A 210 10.41 7.13 5.87
CA ILE A 210 9.17 6.68 6.49
C ILE A 210 8.92 7.48 7.78
N GLY A 211 9.95 7.65 8.61
CA GLY A 211 9.85 8.47 9.82
C GLY A 211 9.41 9.92 9.54
N LEU A 212 9.90 10.53 8.46
CA LEU A 212 9.46 11.87 8.05
C LEU A 212 7.99 11.92 7.62
N VAL A 213 7.51 10.93 6.86
CA VAL A 213 6.10 10.83 6.46
C VAL A 213 5.21 10.69 7.68
N LEU A 214 5.55 9.78 8.60
CA LEU A 214 4.78 9.55 9.82
C LEU A 214 4.80 10.77 10.75
N ALA A 215 5.95 11.42 10.93
CA ALA A 215 6.07 12.63 11.74
C ALA A 215 5.25 13.79 11.16
N LYS A 216 5.25 13.96 9.83
CA LYS A 216 4.42 14.96 9.15
C LYS A 216 2.94 14.73 9.44
N LEU A 217 2.46 13.50 9.30
CA LEU A 217 1.05 13.15 9.57
C LEU A 217 0.67 13.33 11.04
N ARG A 218 1.56 12.97 11.99
CA ARG A 218 1.35 13.26 13.42
C ARG A 218 1.18 14.76 13.67
N ASN A 219 2.06 15.59 13.10
CA ASN A 219 1.99 17.04 13.26
C ASN A 219 0.72 17.64 12.65
N GLU A 220 0.26 17.14 11.49
CA GLU A 220 -1.01 17.55 10.87
C GLU A 220 -2.20 17.23 11.78
N MET A 221 -2.20 16.05 12.42
CA MET A 221 -3.26 15.64 13.35
C MET A 221 -3.30 16.48 14.63
N ASP A 222 -2.14 16.76 15.23
CA ASP A 222 -2.08 17.56 16.46
C ASP A 222 -2.57 19.00 16.22
N ARG A 223 -2.29 19.56 15.03
CA ARG A 223 -2.82 20.86 14.61
C ARG A 223 -4.33 20.84 14.41
N ALA A 224 -4.86 19.77 13.82
CA ALA A 224 -6.30 19.61 13.61
C ALA A 224 -7.07 19.34 14.92
N GLY A 225 -6.45 18.68 15.89
CA GLY A 225 -7.03 18.40 17.20
C GLY A 225 -6.98 19.56 18.21
N GLY A 226 -6.08 20.53 18.01
CA GLY A 226 -5.98 21.74 18.85
C GLY A 226 -6.94 22.87 18.46
N LEU A 227 -7.78 22.67 17.43
CA LEU A 227 -8.79 23.61 16.94
C LEU A 227 -10.23 23.17 17.27
N ALA A 228 -10.40 22.14 18.11
CA ALA A 228 -11.69 21.60 18.56
C ALA A 228 -12.03 22.04 19.97
#